data_AF-A0A0B7MVI2-F1
#
_entry.id   AF-A0A0B7MVI2-F1
#
_cell.length_a   1.000
_cell.length_b   1.000
_cell.length_c   1.000
_cell.angle_alpha   90.00
_cell.angle_beta   90.00
_cell.angle_gamma   90.00
#
_symmetry.space_group_name_H-M   'P 1'
#
loop_
_entity.id
_entity.type
_entity.pdbx_description
1 polymer ?
#
loop_
_entity_poly.entity_id
_entity_poly.type
_entity_poly.pdbx_seq_one_letter_code
_entity_poly.pdbx_strand_id
1 'polypeptide(L)'
;MDEIDEAVNTIAENGVIDNYLEAIQKRLKDSKMPREYVEGTFWVARKSPSFILEKPNDVEKLYEPRVFLWFPHHLKKELKCPVCDSKKIEVKGFNTKPRARRIIDIQDCFYLMTMRYRCLGSKGSHSFNGYDDRVVKQLDLRIQADFPATLTY
;
A
#
# COMPACT_ATOMS: atom_id res chain seq x y z
N MET A 1 2.85 26.58 -8.86
CA MET A 1 2.08 25.76 -9.81
C MET A 1 1.63 24.52 -9.05
N ASP A 2 0.96 24.71 -7.90
CA ASP A 2 1.07 23.73 -6.80
C ASP A 2 -0.27 23.29 -6.18
N GLU A 3 -1.39 23.98 -6.44
CA GLU A 3 -2.69 23.62 -5.83
C GLU A 3 -3.57 22.73 -6.73
N ILE A 4 -3.35 22.74 -8.04
CA ILE A 4 -4.18 22.00 -8.99
C ILE A 4 -3.81 20.51 -8.98
N ASP A 5 -2.53 20.15 -8.90
CA ASP A 5 -2.06 18.76 -8.96
C ASP A 5 -2.37 17.94 -7.68
N GLU A 6 -2.50 18.61 -6.53
CA GLU A 6 -2.88 17.95 -5.27
C GLU A 6 -4.37 17.59 -5.26
N ALA A 7 -5.21 18.43 -5.89
CA ALA A 7 -6.64 18.18 -6.05
C ALA A 7 -6.94 17.00 -7.01
N VAL A 8 -6.18 16.81 -8.08
CA VAL A 8 -6.40 15.72 -9.06
C VAL A 8 -6.05 14.32 -8.51
N ASN A 9 -5.24 14.25 -7.44
CA ASN A 9 -4.78 13.00 -6.83
C ASN A 9 -5.54 12.59 -5.57
N THR A 10 -6.49 13.39 -5.12
CA THR A 10 -7.23 13.13 -3.89
C THR A 10 -8.44 12.22 -4.19
N ILE A 11 -8.46 11.02 -3.60
CA ILE A 11 -9.65 10.15 -3.62
C ILE A 11 -10.75 10.90 -2.86
N ALA A 12 -11.92 11.07 -3.48
CA ALA A 12 -13.07 11.63 -2.78
C ALA A 12 -13.38 10.80 -1.53
N GLU A 13 -13.37 11.44 -0.36
CA GLU A 13 -13.69 10.78 0.92
C GLU A 13 -15.08 10.14 0.81
N ASN A 14 -15.21 8.89 1.26
CA ASN A 14 -16.42 8.06 1.15
C ASN A 14 -16.86 7.69 -0.28
N GLY A 15 -16.02 7.93 -1.31
CA GLY A 15 -16.27 7.41 -2.65
C GLY A 15 -16.10 5.89 -2.74
N VAL A 16 -16.57 5.28 -3.84
CA VAL A 16 -16.50 3.83 -4.09
C VAL A 16 -15.09 3.26 -3.86
N ILE A 17 -14.06 3.97 -4.35
CA ILE A 17 -12.66 3.56 -4.19
C ILE A 17 -12.21 3.65 -2.73
N ASP A 18 -12.56 4.72 -1.99
CA ASP A 18 -12.16 4.83 -0.57
C ASP A 18 -12.80 3.73 0.27
N ASN A 19 -14.08 3.44 0.05
CA ASN A 19 -14.81 2.36 0.72
C ASN A 19 -14.18 0.99 0.42
N TYR A 20 -13.78 0.76 -0.83
CA TYR A 20 -13.07 -0.45 -1.24
C TYR A 20 -11.70 -0.58 -0.54
N LEU A 21 -10.89 0.50 -0.54
CA LEU A 21 -9.60 0.52 0.14
C LEU A 21 -9.76 0.34 1.66
N GLU A 22 -10.79 0.91 2.26
CA GLU A 22 -11.12 0.70 3.67
C GLU A 22 -11.47 -0.77 3.95
N ALA A 23 -12.27 -1.41 3.09
CA ALA A 23 -12.61 -2.82 3.23
C ALA A 23 -11.36 -3.71 3.19
N ILE A 24 -10.40 -3.40 2.30
CA ILE A 24 -9.09 -4.09 2.28
C ILE A 24 -8.34 -3.87 3.59
N GLN A 25 -8.25 -2.63 4.09
CA GLN A 25 -7.58 -2.34 5.36
C GLN A 25 -8.21 -3.08 6.54
N LYS A 26 -9.55 -3.10 6.64
CA LYS A 26 -10.29 -3.83 7.67
C LYS A 26 -9.94 -5.32 7.64
N ARG A 27 -10.01 -5.95 6.47
CA ARG A 27 -9.63 -7.37 6.28
C ARG A 27 -8.18 -7.65 6.70
N LEU A 28 -7.26 -6.75 6.39
CA LEU A 28 -5.83 -6.94 6.69
C LEU A 28 -5.49 -6.71 8.17
N LYS A 29 -6.23 -5.87 8.91
CA LYS A 29 -5.99 -5.64 10.34
C LYS A 29 -6.12 -6.91 11.18
N ASP A 30 -7.04 -7.79 10.79
CA ASP A 30 -7.31 -9.04 11.51
C ASP A 30 -6.39 -10.19 11.08
N SER A 31 -5.55 -9.96 10.06
CA SER A 31 -4.72 -10.99 9.44
C SER A 31 -3.27 -10.89 9.93
N LYS A 32 -2.67 -12.02 10.30
CA LYS A 32 -1.23 -12.09 10.64
C LYS A 32 -0.33 -11.80 9.43
N MET A 33 -0.79 -12.13 8.23
CA MET A 33 -0.13 -11.87 6.94
C MET A 33 -1.20 -11.76 5.86
N PRO A 34 -1.03 -10.92 4.82
CA PRO A 34 -1.95 -10.89 3.69
C PRO A 34 -2.06 -12.26 3.03
N ARG A 35 -3.29 -12.71 2.70
CA ARG A 35 -3.48 -13.96 1.93
C ARG A 35 -2.76 -13.90 0.58
N GLU A 36 -2.67 -12.71 -0.01
CA GLU A 36 -2.03 -12.48 -1.29
C GLU A 36 -0.57 -12.97 -1.24
N TYR A 37 0.13 -12.70 -0.13
CA TYR A 37 1.51 -13.14 0.06
C TYR A 37 1.61 -14.67 0.18
N VAL A 38 0.62 -15.30 0.82
CA VAL A 38 0.53 -16.78 0.91
C VAL A 38 0.27 -17.40 -0.47
N GLU A 39 -0.53 -16.72 -1.29
CA GLU A 39 -0.85 -17.10 -2.68
C GLU A 39 0.26 -16.73 -3.68
N GLY A 40 1.37 -16.15 -3.21
CA GLY A 40 2.52 -15.82 -4.05
C GLY A 40 2.35 -14.56 -4.90
N THR A 41 1.52 -13.61 -4.46
CA THR A 41 1.28 -12.34 -5.16
C THR A 41 1.28 -11.14 -4.20
N PHE A 42 1.65 -9.96 -4.69
CA PHE A 42 1.50 -8.70 -3.96
C PHE A 42 0.17 -7.99 -4.27
N TRP A 43 -0.61 -8.52 -5.21
CA TRP A 43 -1.74 -7.81 -5.79
C TRP A 43 -3.06 -8.34 -5.24
N VAL A 44 -3.91 -7.43 -4.76
CA VAL A 44 -5.34 -7.69 -4.68
C VAL A 44 -5.88 -7.67 -6.11
N ALA A 45 -6.21 -8.86 -6.62
CA ALA A 45 -6.64 -9.05 -7.99
C ALA A 45 -8.01 -8.41 -8.25
N ARG A 46 -8.14 -7.77 -9.41
CA ARG A 46 -9.43 -7.32 -9.95
C ARG A 46 -10.18 -8.54 -10.47
N LYS A 47 -11.46 -8.67 -10.10
CA LYS A 47 -12.33 -9.68 -10.71
C LYS A 47 -12.65 -9.29 -12.15
N SER A 48 -12.71 -10.26 -13.05
CA SER A 48 -13.14 -10.00 -14.43
C SER A 48 -14.58 -9.46 -14.43
N PRO A 49 -14.90 -8.44 -15.25
CA PRO A 49 -16.26 -7.91 -15.39
C PRO A 49 -17.31 -8.99 -15.64
N SER A 50 -16.98 -10.03 -16.42
CA SER A 50 -17.92 -11.13 -16.71
C SER A 50 -18.42 -11.82 -15.44
N PHE A 51 -17.54 -12.06 -14.47
CA PHE A 51 -17.92 -12.69 -13.19
C PHE A 51 -18.58 -11.71 -12.21
N ILE A 52 -18.31 -10.41 -12.34
CA ILE A 52 -18.98 -9.38 -11.53
C ILE A 52 -20.44 -9.26 -11.96
N LEU A 53 -20.68 -9.23 -13.27
CA LEU A 53 -22.01 -9.00 -13.86
C LEU A 53 -22.97 -10.19 -13.75
N GLU A 54 -22.50 -11.37 -13.36
CA GLU A 54 -23.39 -12.50 -12.97
C GLU A 54 -24.30 -12.14 -11.78
N LYS A 55 -23.92 -11.14 -10.97
CA LYS A 55 -24.68 -10.66 -9.82
C LYS A 55 -25.14 -9.21 -10.08
N PRO A 56 -26.44 -8.97 -10.33
CA PRO A 56 -26.94 -7.64 -10.72
C PRO A 56 -26.62 -6.51 -9.75
N ASN A 57 -26.46 -6.83 -8.45
CA ASN A 57 -26.25 -5.84 -7.39
C ASN A 57 -24.76 -5.46 -7.19
N ASP A 58 -23.84 -6.00 -7.99
CA ASP A 58 -22.39 -5.85 -7.79
C ASP A 58 -21.71 -4.87 -8.77
N VAL A 59 -22.48 -4.04 -9.49
CA VAL A 59 -21.96 -3.13 -10.54
C VAL A 59 -20.85 -2.20 -10.03
N GLU A 60 -20.92 -1.75 -8.78
CA GLU A 60 -19.88 -0.91 -8.16
C GLU A 60 -18.50 -1.57 -8.12
N LYS A 61 -18.46 -2.92 -8.07
CA LYS A 61 -17.21 -3.69 -8.06
C LYS A 61 -16.43 -3.57 -9.36
N LEU A 62 -17.08 -3.15 -10.46
CA LEU A 62 -16.40 -2.86 -11.72
C LEU A 62 -15.39 -1.72 -11.59
N TYR A 63 -15.59 -0.83 -10.62
CA TYR A 63 -14.72 0.31 -10.33
C TYR A 63 -13.61 -0.01 -9.33
N GLU A 64 -13.57 -1.23 -8.77
CA GLU A 64 -12.50 -1.65 -7.86
C GLU A 64 -11.16 -1.75 -8.62
N PRO A 65 -10.18 -0.87 -8.30
CA PRO A 65 -8.88 -0.89 -8.96
C PRO A 65 -8.00 -2.03 -8.42
N ARG A 66 -6.91 -2.32 -9.13
CA ARG A 66 -5.85 -3.17 -8.58
C ARG A 66 -5.18 -2.46 -7.39
N VAL A 67 -4.86 -3.23 -6.35
CA VAL A 67 -4.14 -2.74 -5.18
C VAL A 67 -2.87 -3.55 -4.97
N PHE A 68 -1.73 -2.87 -5.00
CA PHE A 68 -0.44 -3.43 -4.64
C PHE A 68 -0.23 -3.31 -3.14
N LEU A 69 -0.11 -4.44 -2.45
CA LEU A 69 0.14 -4.53 -1.03
C LEU A 69 1.64 -4.54 -0.78
N TRP A 70 2.13 -3.56 -0.01
CA TRP A 70 3.55 -3.44 0.32
C TRP A 70 3.78 -3.28 1.81
N PHE A 71 4.05 -4.41 2.47
CA PHE A 71 4.31 -4.50 3.90
C PHE A 71 5.69 -5.11 4.17
N PRO A 72 6.78 -4.30 4.13
CA PRO A 72 8.15 -4.76 4.32
C PRO A 72 8.40 -5.64 5.56
N HIS A 73 7.65 -5.46 6.65
CA HIS A 73 7.82 -6.24 7.89
C HIS A 73 7.44 -7.72 7.76
N HIS A 74 6.68 -8.09 6.73
CA HIS A 74 6.45 -9.50 6.38
C HIS A 74 7.50 -10.06 5.43
N LEU A 75 8.24 -9.19 4.73
CA LEU A 75 9.19 -9.56 3.66
C LEU A 75 10.64 -9.63 4.17
N LYS A 76 10.93 -9.02 5.32
CA LYS A 76 12.23 -9.06 5.97
C LYS A 76 12.06 -9.20 7.48
N LYS A 77 12.80 -10.13 8.07
CA LYS A 77 12.76 -10.42 9.51
C LYS A 77 13.09 -9.21 10.40
N GLU A 78 14.02 -8.37 9.94
CA GLU A 78 14.49 -7.22 10.71
C GLU A 78 14.65 -6.01 9.77
N LEU A 79 13.76 -5.04 9.92
CA LEU A 79 13.86 -3.73 9.28
C LEU A 79 14.70 -2.79 10.15
N LYS A 80 15.36 -1.82 9.51
CA LYS A 80 16.08 -0.74 10.17
C LYS A 80 15.47 0.60 9.83
N CYS A 81 15.51 1.50 10.81
CA CYS A 81 15.09 2.88 10.62
C CYS A 81 15.96 3.53 9.54
N PRO A 82 15.38 4.09 8.48
CA PRO A 82 16.15 4.66 7.36
C PRO A 82 16.90 5.97 7.71
N VAL A 83 16.75 6.46 8.95
CA VAL A 83 17.39 7.70 9.45
C VAL A 83 18.52 7.41 10.44
N CYS A 84 18.37 6.39 11.29
CA CYS A 84 19.30 6.13 12.39
C CYS A 84 19.73 4.67 12.54
N ASP A 85 19.37 3.81 11.59
CA ASP A 85 19.67 2.37 11.54
C ASP A 85 19.19 1.53 12.74
N SER A 86 18.42 2.13 13.66
CA SER A 86 17.81 1.42 14.77
C SER A 86 16.88 0.31 14.28
N LYS A 87 17.02 -0.87 14.88
CA LYS A 87 16.16 -2.04 14.67
C LYS A 87 14.86 -1.98 15.48
N LYS A 88 14.74 -1.01 16.39
CA LYS A 88 13.55 -0.81 17.22
C LYS A 88 12.50 -0.05 16.41
N ILE A 89 11.68 -0.80 15.69
CA ILE A 89 10.61 -0.28 14.83
C ILE A 89 9.27 -0.84 15.30
N GLU A 90 8.30 0.04 15.41
CA GLU A 90 6.90 -0.30 15.68
C GLU A 90 6.08 -0.09 14.40
N VAL A 91 5.17 -1.02 14.12
CA VAL A 91 4.16 -0.84 13.06
C VAL A 91 3.03 0.01 13.63
N LYS A 92 2.86 1.24 13.12
CA LYS A 92 1.77 2.13 13.54
C LYS A 92 0.43 1.78 12.90
N GLY A 93 0.46 1.08 11.78
CA GLY A 93 -0.72 0.62 11.05
C GLY A 93 -0.92 1.37 9.75
N PHE A 94 -2.14 1.30 9.21
CA PHE A 94 -2.49 1.85 7.91
C PHE A 94 -2.57 3.38 7.93
N ASN A 95 -2.25 3.99 6.77
CA ASN A 95 -2.61 5.38 6.52
C ASN A 95 -4.13 5.48 6.31
N THR A 96 -4.74 6.58 6.76
CA THR A 96 -6.17 6.87 6.55
C THR A 96 -6.40 7.96 5.51
N LYS A 97 -5.45 8.89 5.35
CA LYS A 97 -5.52 10.00 4.40
C LYS A 97 -4.15 10.22 3.72
N PRO A 98 -3.97 9.80 2.46
CA PRO A 98 -4.82 8.84 1.74
C PRO A 98 -4.66 7.40 2.28
N ARG A 99 -5.66 6.53 2.08
CA ARG A 99 -5.60 5.11 2.46
C ARG A 99 -4.56 4.30 1.68
N ALA A 100 -4.38 4.66 0.41
CA ALA A 100 -3.38 4.13 -0.50
C ALA A 100 -2.94 5.24 -1.46
N ARG A 101 -1.69 5.20 -1.92
CA ARG A 101 -1.17 6.15 -2.91
C ARG A 101 -1.58 5.70 -4.30
N ARG A 102 -2.24 6.56 -5.09
CA ARG A 102 -2.51 6.26 -6.51
C ARG A 102 -1.20 6.32 -7.29
N ILE A 103 -0.94 5.29 -8.09
CA ILE A 103 0.18 5.21 -9.02
C ILE A 103 -0.40 5.21 -10.43
N ILE A 104 0.07 6.14 -11.26
CA ILE A 104 -0.31 6.24 -12.66
C ILE A 104 0.96 5.90 -13.46
N ASP A 105 0.91 4.77 -14.15
CA ASP A 105 1.93 4.33 -15.09
C ASP A 105 1.38 4.48 -16.53
N ILE A 106 2.26 4.31 -17.53
CA ILE A 106 1.90 4.40 -18.96
C ILE A 106 0.81 3.37 -19.32
N GLN A 107 0.87 2.17 -18.73
CA GLN A 107 0.01 1.05 -19.09
C GLN A 107 -1.01 0.68 -18.00
N ASP A 108 -0.87 1.21 -16.79
CA ASP A 108 -1.72 0.81 -15.66
C ASP A 108 -1.96 1.96 -14.67
N CYS A 109 -3.07 1.88 -13.95
CA CYS A 109 -3.40 2.77 -12.85
C CYS A 109 -3.84 1.93 -11.66
N PHE A 110 -3.04 1.96 -10.59
CA PHE A 110 -3.24 1.10 -9.43
C PHE A 110 -3.01 1.87 -8.13
N TYR A 111 -3.34 1.24 -7.02
CA TYR A 111 -3.14 1.82 -5.69
C TYR A 111 -2.06 1.07 -4.92
N LEU A 112 -1.08 1.79 -4.40
CA LEU A 112 -0.05 1.30 -3.51
C LEU A 112 -0.52 1.45 -2.06
N MET A 113 -0.83 0.33 -1.41
CA MET A 113 -1.21 0.28 -0.01
C MET A 113 -0.03 -0.17 0.85
N THR A 114 0.30 0.62 1.86
CA THR A 114 1.36 0.30 2.82
C THR A 114 0.95 0.69 4.24
N MET A 115 1.82 0.38 5.20
CA MET A 115 1.70 0.81 6.59
C MET A 115 2.74 1.86 6.92
N ARG A 116 2.44 2.63 7.97
CA ARG A 116 3.35 3.55 8.63
C ARG A 116 4.13 2.81 9.72
N TYR A 117 5.40 3.11 9.81
CA TYR A 117 6.33 2.61 10.80
C TYR A 117 6.83 3.77 11.65
N ARG A 118 7.15 3.48 12.90
CA ARG A 118 7.72 4.45 13.84
C ARG A 118 9.00 3.89 14.44
N CYS A 119 10.06 4.68 14.38
CA CYS A 119 11.30 4.38 15.06
C CYS A 119 11.15 4.67 16.57
N LEU A 120 11.63 3.74 17.39
CA LEU A 120 11.74 3.86 18.85
C LEU A 120 13.21 3.96 19.29
N GLY A 121 14.09 4.39 18.38
CA GLY A 121 15.52 4.59 18.64
C GLY A 121 15.80 5.86 19.44
N SER A 122 17.04 5.96 19.93
CA SER A 122 17.50 7.06 20.80
C SER A 122 17.54 8.43 20.13
N LYS A 123 17.64 8.50 18.79
CA LYS A 123 17.73 9.74 18.02
C LYS A 123 16.38 10.42 17.72
N GLY A 124 15.31 9.99 18.38
CA GLY A 124 13.97 10.56 18.22
C GLY A 124 13.03 9.66 17.42
N SER A 125 11.74 9.97 17.52
CA SER A 125 10.67 9.12 17.01
C SER A 125 10.28 9.46 15.58
N HIS A 126 11.10 9.05 14.62
CA HIS A 126 10.84 9.24 13.20
C HIS A 126 9.73 8.30 12.71
N SER A 127 8.81 8.81 11.89
CA SER A 127 7.81 8.01 11.20
C SER A 127 8.14 7.94 9.71
N PHE A 128 7.94 6.78 9.10
CA PHE A 128 8.19 6.55 7.67
C PHE A 128 7.18 5.54 7.12
N ASN A 129 6.99 5.54 5.80
CA ASN A 129 6.12 4.59 5.12
C ASN A 129 6.92 3.40 4.58
N GLY A 130 6.26 2.25 4.38
CA GLY A 130 6.92 1.07 3.83
C GLY A 130 7.43 1.23 2.41
N TYR A 131 6.93 2.21 1.66
CA TYR A 131 7.40 2.55 0.32
C TYR A 131 8.61 3.50 0.31
N ASP A 132 9.13 3.93 1.47
CA ASP A 132 10.36 4.74 1.50
C ASP A 132 11.48 3.96 0.80
N ASP A 133 12.14 4.58 -0.17
CA ASP A 133 13.16 3.93 -1.01
C ASP A 133 14.28 3.30 -0.17
N ARG A 134 14.65 3.92 0.96
CA ARG A 134 15.66 3.38 1.89
C ARG A 134 15.15 2.16 2.66
N VAL A 135 13.84 1.97 2.77
CA VAL A 135 13.22 0.75 3.32
C VAL A 135 13.15 -0.34 2.25
N VAL A 136 12.76 0.02 1.03
CA VAL A 136 12.74 -0.90 -0.12
C VAL A 136 14.14 -1.50 -0.35
N LYS A 137 15.17 -0.65 -0.39
CA LYS A 137 16.58 -1.05 -0.56
C LYS A 137 17.13 -1.99 0.52
N GLN A 138 16.43 -2.14 1.65
CA GLN A 138 16.80 -3.12 2.67
C GLN A 138 16.33 -4.54 2.34
N LEU A 139 15.34 -4.72 1.46
CA LEU A 139 14.78 -6.03 1.12
C LEU A 139 15.75 -6.84 0.23
N ASP A 140 15.50 -8.12 0.03
CA ASP A 140 16.29 -8.91 -0.93
C ASP A 140 16.08 -8.39 -2.35
N LEU A 141 17.13 -8.44 -3.19
CA LEU A 141 17.07 -7.89 -4.56
C LEU A 141 15.89 -8.42 -5.39
N ARG A 142 15.55 -9.71 -5.22
CA ARG A 142 14.39 -10.33 -5.88
C ARG A 142 13.08 -9.63 -5.51
N ILE A 143 12.91 -9.29 -4.23
CA ILE A 143 11.72 -8.61 -3.72
C ILE A 143 11.72 -7.13 -4.12
N GLN A 144 12.89 -6.48 -4.14
CA GLN A 144 13.00 -5.10 -4.62
C GLN A 144 12.54 -4.97 -6.07
N ALA A 145 12.89 -5.94 -6.93
CA ALA A 145 12.49 -5.96 -8.33
C ALA A 145 10.97 -6.08 -8.53
N ASP A 146 10.23 -6.62 -7.55
CA ASP A 146 8.77 -6.71 -7.59
C ASP A 146 8.08 -5.39 -7.19
N PHE A 147 8.82 -4.40 -6.67
CA PHE A 147 8.24 -3.12 -6.29
C PHE A 147 7.92 -2.28 -7.56
N PRO A 148 6.65 -1.91 -7.79
CA PRO A 148 6.19 -1.49 -9.12
C PRO A 148 6.36 0.02 -9.38
N ALA A 149 6.98 0.77 -8.47
CA ALA A 149 6.98 2.22 -8.57
C ALA A 149 8.33 2.83 -8.14
N THR A 150 8.75 3.88 -8.84
CA THR A 150 9.78 4.80 -8.34
C THR A 150 9.07 6.06 -7.86
N LEU A 151 9.10 6.31 -6.55
CA LEU A 151 8.40 7.45 -5.96
C LEU A 151 9.37 8.61 -5.76
N THR A 152 9.11 9.73 -6.43
CA THR A 152 9.78 11.00 -6.15
C THR A 152 9.05 11.75 -5.04
N TYR A 153 9.81 12.55 -4.29
CA TYR A 153 9.32 13.39 -3.20
C TYR A 153 8.71 14.68 -3.72
#